data_AF-A0AAD7ICP0-F1
#
_entry.id   AF-A0AAD7ICP0-F1
#
_cell.length_a   1.000
_cell.length_b   1.000
_cell.length_c   1.000
_cell.angle_alpha   90.00
_cell.angle_beta   90.00
_cell.angle_gamma   90.00
#
_symmetry.space_group_name_H-M   'P 1'
#
loop_
_entity.id
_entity.type
_entity.pdbx_description
1 polymer ?
#
loop_
_entity_poly.entity_id
_entity_poly.type
_entity_poly.pdbx_seq_one_letter_code
_entity_poly.pdbx_strand_id
1 'polypeptide(L)'
;MGAGTSGRLGVLDLSDIPPSFNVDPMRYIALSAGGDVTLRTARPSVEDSRAAGAADLGSLLPTPLDTLIGISASGRTPYVLGALHTARAHGLLTVGLVCSRPTEVSLEGNCDYVLDPLVGPEVISGSSRLKAGTATKMILNMISTAVQIKLGNTYGNLMVDVHPSNIKFTSRARGIIRGIANPAAETYSDDELDGVIARCGGSVKLAVVVVASGWGVPLSVDALERRAGSLRSVLEDVRYETVVRVFV
;
A
#
# COMPACT_ATOMS: atom_id res chain seq x y z
N MET A 1 -5.83 -11.81 0.33
CA MET A 1 -6.17 -13.07 1.02
C MET A 1 -5.71 -14.26 0.19
N GLY A 2 -5.09 -15.28 0.78
CA GLY A 2 -4.57 -16.44 0.05
C GLY A 2 -4.17 -17.60 0.96
N ALA A 3 -3.66 -18.69 0.39
CA ALA A 3 -3.09 -19.81 1.14
C ALA A 3 -1.61 -20.02 0.77
N GLY A 4 -0.85 -20.66 1.66
CA GLY A 4 0.55 -21.00 1.42
C GLY A 4 1.39 -19.79 0.97
N THR A 5 2.12 -19.94 -0.13
CA THR A 5 2.95 -18.85 -0.69
C THR A 5 2.11 -17.62 -1.07
N SER A 6 0.91 -17.80 -1.64
CA SER A 6 0.04 -16.69 -2.02
C SER A 6 -0.40 -15.85 -0.81
N GLY A 7 -0.77 -16.51 0.30
CA GLY A 7 -1.09 -15.83 1.56
C GLY A 7 0.13 -15.06 2.12
N ARG A 8 1.30 -15.69 2.15
CA ARG A 8 2.55 -15.08 2.63
C ARG A 8 2.97 -13.87 1.79
N LEU A 9 2.81 -13.92 0.48
CA LEU A 9 3.12 -12.78 -0.40
C LEU A 9 2.19 -11.60 -0.15
N GLY A 10 0.92 -11.86 0.17
CA GLY A 10 0.00 -10.82 0.64
C GLY A 10 0.52 -10.16 1.91
N VAL A 11 0.88 -10.94 2.93
CA VAL A 11 1.44 -10.41 4.19
C VAL A 11 2.74 -9.61 3.95
N LEU A 12 3.64 -10.14 3.12
CA LEU A 12 4.90 -9.48 2.78
C LEU A 12 4.70 -8.13 2.08
N ASP A 13 3.71 -8.01 1.19
CA ASP A 13 3.44 -6.74 0.53
C ASP A 13 2.96 -5.68 1.52
N LEU A 14 2.01 -6.05 2.38
CA LEU A 14 1.40 -5.10 3.31
C LEU A 14 2.33 -4.72 4.47
N SER A 15 3.27 -5.59 4.88
CA SER A 15 4.23 -5.26 5.94
C SER A 15 5.13 -4.08 5.60
N ASP A 16 5.36 -3.81 4.32
CA ASP A 16 6.21 -2.73 3.85
C ASP A 16 5.46 -1.40 3.66
N ILE A 17 4.11 -1.40 3.69
CA ILE A 17 3.31 -0.19 3.45
C ILE A 17 3.40 0.80 4.62
N PRO A 18 3.14 0.44 5.90
CA PRO A 18 3.19 1.39 7.00
C PRO A 18 4.55 2.11 7.15
N PRO A 19 5.72 1.44 7.14
CA PRO A 19 6.99 2.14 7.26
C PRO A 19 7.33 2.99 6.03
N SER A 20 6.75 2.67 4.86
CA SER A 20 6.98 3.43 3.62
C SER A 20 6.10 4.68 3.52
N PHE A 21 4.83 4.59 3.91
CA PHE A 21 3.84 5.63 3.61
C PHE A 21 3.12 6.17 4.85
N ASN A 22 3.58 5.82 6.06
CA ASN A 22 3.03 6.28 7.34
C ASN A 22 1.50 6.08 7.43
N VAL A 23 1.02 4.97 6.87
CA VAL A 23 -0.41 4.64 6.83
C VAL A 23 -0.77 3.73 8.00
N ASP A 24 -1.98 3.93 8.53
CA ASP A 24 -2.60 3.02 9.51
C ASP A 24 -2.55 1.56 9.01
N PRO A 25 -1.92 0.63 9.76
CA PRO A 25 -1.89 -0.78 9.42
C PRO A 25 -3.28 -1.39 9.23
N MET A 26 -4.31 -0.88 9.90
CA MET A 26 -5.68 -1.41 9.79
C MET A 26 -6.34 -1.10 8.43
N ARG A 27 -5.79 -0.19 7.61
CA ARG A 27 -6.23 0.00 6.22
C ARG A 27 -5.84 -1.14 5.29
N TYR A 28 -4.87 -1.97 5.68
CA TYR A 28 -4.28 -3.00 4.82
C TYR A 28 -4.15 -4.32 5.57
N ILE A 29 -5.12 -5.21 5.34
CA ILE A 29 -5.20 -6.49 6.05
C ILE A 29 -4.88 -7.65 5.09
N ALA A 30 -3.92 -8.49 5.49
CA ALA A 30 -3.59 -9.71 4.78
C ALA A 30 -4.03 -10.94 5.58
N LEU A 31 -4.93 -11.72 4.98
CA LEU A 31 -5.38 -13.00 5.52
C LEU A 31 -4.67 -14.17 4.81
N SER A 32 -4.11 -15.08 5.61
CA SER A 32 -3.53 -16.34 5.17
C SER A 32 -4.35 -17.50 5.74
N ALA A 33 -4.73 -18.46 4.90
CA ALA A 33 -5.43 -19.66 5.34
C ALA A 33 -4.70 -20.32 6.51
N GLY A 34 -5.43 -20.60 7.60
CA GLY A 34 -4.86 -21.18 8.83
C GLY A 34 -4.15 -20.18 9.76
N GLY A 35 -4.17 -18.88 9.45
CA GLY A 35 -3.65 -17.82 10.31
C GLY A 35 -2.12 -17.71 10.38
N ASP A 36 -1.62 -16.90 11.30
CA ASP A 36 -0.21 -16.51 11.42
C ASP A 36 0.79 -17.68 11.54
N VAL A 37 0.37 -18.79 12.14
CA VAL A 37 1.21 -20.00 12.23
C VAL A 37 1.67 -20.46 10.84
N THR A 38 0.86 -20.22 9.81
CA THR A 38 1.16 -20.65 8.44
C THR A 38 2.22 -19.80 7.74
N LEU A 39 2.57 -18.64 8.30
CA LEU A 39 3.62 -17.79 7.75
C LEU A 39 4.99 -18.46 7.81
N ARG A 40 5.25 -19.24 8.87
CA ARG A 40 6.53 -19.95 9.07
C ARG A 40 6.41 -21.46 8.88
N THR A 41 5.21 -22.04 9.06
CA THR A 41 5.02 -23.49 9.00
C THR A 41 3.92 -23.86 8.01
N ALA A 42 4.26 -24.59 6.95
CA ALA A 42 3.27 -25.01 5.95
C ALA A 42 2.22 -25.95 6.55
N ARG A 43 0.94 -25.70 6.26
CA ARG A 43 -0.19 -26.58 6.60
C ARG A 43 -1.13 -26.67 5.39
N PRO A 44 -0.84 -27.50 4.37
CA PRO A 44 -1.61 -27.52 3.13
C PRO A 44 -3.11 -27.74 3.32
N SER A 45 -3.52 -28.58 4.28
CA SER A 45 -4.93 -28.92 4.52
C SER A 45 -5.84 -27.74 4.88
N VAL A 46 -5.29 -26.59 5.29
CA VAL A 46 -6.09 -25.41 5.64
C VAL A 46 -6.62 -24.68 4.40
N GLU A 47 -6.10 -24.96 3.20
CA GLU A 47 -6.50 -24.29 1.97
C GLU A 47 -7.80 -24.84 1.36
N ASP A 48 -8.25 -26.01 1.82
CA ASP A 48 -9.37 -26.78 1.27
C ASP A 48 -10.75 -26.44 1.87
N SER A 49 -10.89 -25.30 2.55
CA SER A 49 -12.15 -24.90 3.21
C SER A 49 -12.68 -23.55 2.73
N ARG A 50 -13.76 -23.58 1.91
CA ARG A 50 -14.52 -22.36 1.55
C ARG A 50 -15.10 -21.66 2.78
N ALA A 51 -15.62 -22.43 3.73
CA ALA A 51 -16.22 -21.90 4.96
C ALA A 51 -15.20 -21.15 5.82
N ALA A 52 -13.95 -21.65 5.90
CA ALA A 52 -12.89 -20.94 6.61
C ALA A 52 -12.57 -19.59 5.96
N GLY A 53 -12.53 -19.53 4.63
CA GLY A 53 -12.32 -18.26 3.93
C GLY A 53 -13.46 -17.26 4.15
N ALA A 54 -14.71 -17.73 4.08
CA ALA A 54 -15.88 -16.91 4.39
C ALA A 54 -15.83 -16.38 5.83
N ALA A 55 -15.50 -17.24 6.80
CA ALA A 55 -15.44 -16.88 8.21
C ALA A 55 -14.32 -15.87 8.52
N ASP A 56 -13.11 -16.09 7.99
CA ASP A 56 -11.98 -15.18 8.21
C ASP A 56 -12.28 -13.78 7.65
N LEU A 57 -12.85 -13.70 6.44
CA LEU A 57 -13.29 -12.41 5.89
C LEU A 57 -14.40 -11.78 6.72
N GLY A 58 -15.42 -12.56 7.08
CA GLY A 58 -16.56 -12.06 7.86
C GLY A 58 -16.17 -11.53 9.25
N SER A 59 -15.12 -12.10 9.86
CA SER A 59 -14.61 -11.65 11.16
C SER A 59 -14.06 -10.21 11.15
N LEU A 60 -13.70 -9.70 9.97
CA LEU A 60 -13.24 -8.32 9.80
C LEU A 60 -14.39 -7.31 9.66
N LEU A 61 -15.64 -7.78 9.60
CA LEU A 61 -16.84 -6.97 9.38
C LEU A 61 -16.69 -6.03 8.17
N PRO A 62 -16.37 -6.56 6.98
CA PRO A 62 -16.09 -5.73 5.81
C PRO A 62 -17.34 -5.00 5.34
N THR A 63 -17.12 -3.84 4.72
CA THR A 63 -18.13 -2.97 4.16
C THR A 63 -18.02 -2.93 2.63
N PRO A 64 -19.04 -2.42 1.91
CA PRO A 64 -18.94 -2.21 0.46
C PRO A 64 -17.83 -1.23 0.01
N LEU A 65 -17.23 -0.48 0.94
CA LEU A 65 -16.09 0.40 0.66
C LEU A 65 -14.76 -0.34 0.65
N ASP A 66 -14.75 -1.60 1.10
CA ASP A 66 -13.57 -2.44 1.14
C ASP A 66 -13.38 -3.18 -0.19
N THR A 67 -12.14 -3.62 -0.44
CA THR A 67 -11.76 -4.40 -1.62
C THR A 67 -11.12 -5.71 -1.19
N LEU A 68 -11.60 -6.82 -1.73
CA LEU A 68 -10.96 -8.13 -1.55
C LEU A 68 -10.09 -8.48 -2.76
N ILE A 69 -8.80 -8.71 -2.50
CA ILE A 69 -7.90 -9.36 -3.47
C ILE A 69 -7.69 -10.83 -3.06
N GLY A 70 -8.31 -11.74 -3.79
CA GLY A 70 -8.14 -13.20 -3.64
C GLY A 70 -6.96 -13.72 -4.46
N ILE A 71 -5.97 -14.32 -3.83
CA ILE A 71 -4.70 -14.73 -4.45
C ILE A 71 -4.61 -16.25 -4.48
N SER A 72 -4.65 -16.86 -5.67
CA SER A 72 -4.52 -18.29 -5.87
C SER A 72 -3.82 -18.58 -7.18
N ALA A 73 -2.56 -19.01 -7.14
CA ALA A 73 -1.80 -19.31 -8.37
C ALA A 73 -2.51 -20.35 -9.27
N SER A 74 -3.19 -21.33 -8.67
CA SER A 74 -3.96 -22.35 -9.38
C SER A 74 -5.35 -21.86 -9.82
N GLY A 75 -5.86 -20.80 -9.19
CA GLY A 75 -7.19 -20.25 -9.41
C GLY A 75 -8.35 -21.16 -8.97
N ARG A 76 -8.07 -22.16 -8.13
CA ARG A 76 -9.07 -23.13 -7.63
C ARG A 76 -9.00 -23.40 -6.12
N THR A 77 -8.25 -22.59 -5.37
CA THR A 77 -8.07 -22.80 -3.91
C THR A 77 -9.38 -22.54 -3.16
N PRO A 78 -10.00 -23.55 -2.51
CA PRO A 78 -11.33 -23.39 -1.89
C PRO A 78 -11.42 -22.25 -0.88
N TYR A 79 -10.42 -22.07 -0.02
CA TYR A 79 -10.35 -20.95 0.92
C TYR A 79 -10.51 -19.58 0.23
N VAL A 80 -9.86 -19.39 -0.92
CA VAL A 80 -9.93 -18.13 -1.68
C VAL A 80 -11.29 -17.96 -2.35
N LEU A 81 -11.84 -19.05 -2.91
CA LEU A 81 -13.15 -19.03 -3.58
C LEU A 81 -14.28 -18.70 -2.60
N GLY A 82 -14.26 -19.28 -1.39
CA GLY A 82 -15.23 -18.98 -0.34
C GLY A 82 -15.20 -17.51 0.10
N ALA A 83 -13.99 -16.93 0.18
CA ALA A 83 -13.82 -15.52 0.48
C ALA A 83 -14.33 -14.60 -0.63
N LEU A 84 -14.00 -14.90 -1.89
CA LEU A 84 -14.47 -14.14 -3.06
C LEU A 84 -15.99 -14.14 -3.17
N HIS A 85 -16.61 -15.31 -2.99
CA HIS A 85 -18.07 -15.42 -2.94
C HIS A 85 -18.68 -14.55 -1.84
N THR A 86 -18.12 -14.61 -0.63
CA THR A 86 -18.60 -13.83 0.53
C THR A 86 -18.42 -12.34 0.30
N ALA A 87 -17.27 -11.89 -0.21
CA ALA A 87 -17.01 -10.50 -0.53
C ALA A 87 -17.99 -9.95 -1.56
N ARG A 88 -18.26 -10.73 -2.62
CA ARG A 88 -19.23 -10.36 -3.65
C ARG A 88 -20.63 -10.20 -3.07
N ALA A 89 -21.05 -11.13 -2.21
CA ALA A 89 -22.35 -11.07 -1.54
C ALA A 89 -22.49 -9.84 -0.61
N HIS A 90 -21.38 -9.35 -0.05
CA HIS A 90 -21.33 -8.13 0.78
C HIS A 90 -21.12 -6.85 -0.04
N GLY A 91 -21.03 -6.92 -1.37
CA GLY A 91 -20.90 -5.76 -2.25
C GLY A 91 -19.50 -5.15 -2.29
N LEU A 92 -18.47 -5.87 -1.85
CA LEU A 92 -17.08 -5.42 -2.00
C LEU A 92 -16.68 -5.45 -3.47
N LEU A 93 -15.72 -4.59 -3.83
CA LEU A 93 -14.95 -4.78 -5.05
C LEU A 93 -14.11 -6.06 -4.92
N THR A 94 -14.22 -6.98 -5.88
CA THR A 94 -13.50 -8.26 -5.84
C THR A 94 -12.50 -8.42 -6.98
N VAL A 95 -11.26 -8.78 -6.63
CA VAL A 95 -10.17 -9.03 -7.58
C VAL A 95 -9.61 -10.43 -7.36
N GLY A 96 -9.58 -11.24 -8.41
CA GLY A 96 -8.92 -12.54 -8.43
C GLY A 96 -7.54 -12.47 -9.07
N LEU A 97 -6.47 -12.82 -8.34
CA LEU A 97 -5.11 -12.91 -8.86
C LEU A 97 -4.69 -14.38 -9.01
N VAL A 98 -4.55 -14.82 -10.25
CA VAL A 98 -4.27 -16.22 -10.63
C VAL A 98 -3.14 -16.30 -11.65
N CYS A 99 -2.56 -17.48 -11.87
CA CYS A 99 -1.45 -17.65 -12.84
C CYS A 99 -1.72 -18.78 -13.85
N SER A 100 -2.99 -19.15 -14.01
CA SER A 100 -3.46 -20.25 -14.86
C SER A 100 -4.76 -19.88 -15.56
N ARG A 101 -5.10 -20.64 -16.61
CA ARG A 101 -6.40 -20.63 -17.28
C ARG A 101 -6.74 -22.04 -17.78
N PRO A 102 -8.02 -22.46 -17.75
CA PRO A 102 -9.14 -21.81 -17.05
C PRO A 102 -9.02 -21.92 -15.52
N THR A 103 -9.80 -21.12 -14.78
CA THR A 103 -9.80 -21.12 -13.30
C THR A 103 -11.21 -21.01 -12.73
N GLU A 104 -11.44 -21.62 -11.56
CA GLU A 104 -12.71 -21.46 -10.83
C GLU A 104 -12.93 -20.00 -10.42
N VAL A 105 -11.86 -19.27 -10.07
CA VAL A 105 -11.90 -17.82 -9.80
C VAL A 105 -12.56 -17.04 -10.95
N SER A 106 -12.26 -17.39 -12.21
CA SER A 106 -12.87 -16.73 -13.37
C SER A 106 -14.27 -17.26 -13.73
N LEU A 107 -14.53 -18.55 -13.49
CA LEU A 107 -15.77 -19.20 -13.92
C LEU A 107 -16.94 -18.97 -12.95
N GLU A 108 -16.69 -18.76 -11.66
CA GLU A 108 -17.75 -18.59 -10.66
C GLU A 108 -18.44 -17.22 -10.69
N GLY A 109 -17.89 -16.24 -11.41
CA GLY A 109 -18.49 -14.90 -11.51
C GLY A 109 -18.45 -14.08 -10.20
N ASN A 110 -17.60 -14.47 -9.25
CA ASN A 110 -17.44 -13.79 -7.95
C ASN A 110 -16.40 -12.65 -7.98
N CYS A 111 -15.75 -12.39 -9.12
CA CYS A 111 -14.72 -11.36 -9.31
C CYS A 111 -15.21 -10.27 -10.28
N ASP A 112 -15.08 -9.00 -9.89
CA ASP A 112 -15.23 -7.88 -10.81
C ASP A 112 -14.03 -7.79 -11.78
N TYR A 113 -12.84 -8.10 -11.28
CA TYR A 113 -11.61 -8.15 -12.08
C TYR A 113 -10.84 -9.45 -11.85
N VAL A 114 -10.30 -10.03 -12.92
CA VAL A 114 -9.38 -11.17 -12.86
C VAL A 114 -8.04 -10.75 -13.46
N LEU A 115 -6.98 -10.83 -12.65
CA LEU A 115 -5.59 -10.62 -13.03
C LEU A 115 -4.94 -11.98 -13.20
N ASP A 116 -4.54 -12.33 -14.42
CA ASP A 116 -4.08 -13.67 -14.76
C ASP A 116 -2.76 -13.71 -15.56
N PRO A 117 -1.64 -13.22 -14.99
CA PRO A 117 -0.32 -13.31 -15.61
C PRO A 117 0.06 -14.78 -15.90
N LEU A 118 -0.04 -15.19 -17.17
CA LEU A 118 0.33 -16.53 -17.61
C LEU A 118 1.85 -16.68 -17.68
N VAL A 119 2.43 -17.25 -16.62
CA VAL A 119 3.88 -17.46 -16.49
C VAL A 119 4.39 -18.76 -17.14
N GLY A 120 3.48 -19.60 -17.64
CA GLY A 120 3.78 -20.92 -18.21
C GLY A 120 4.20 -21.97 -17.16
N PRO A 121 4.54 -23.20 -17.59
CA PRO A 121 4.91 -24.30 -16.70
C PRO A 121 6.12 -23.97 -15.83
N GLU A 122 6.08 -24.35 -14.55
CA GLU A 122 7.20 -24.15 -13.63
C GLU A 122 8.36 -25.10 -13.94
N VAL A 123 9.60 -24.70 -13.61
CA VAL A 123 10.79 -25.55 -13.81
C VAL A 123 10.71 -26.84 -13.00
N ILE A 124 10.06 -26.79 -11.83
CA ILE A 124 9.62 -27.96 -11.07
C ILE A 124 8.10 -27.98 -11.18
N SER A 125 7.55 -29.00 -11.86
CA SER A 125 6.11 -29.14 -12.06
C SER A 125 5.32 -28.98 -10.77
N GLY A 126 4.39 -28.02 -10.75
CA GLY A 126 3.53 -27.72 -9.60
C GLY A 126 4.14 -26.79 -8.54
N SER A 127 5.44 -26.45 -8.62
CA SER A 127 6.11 -25.56 -7.66
C SER A 127 5.80 -24.08 -7.94
N SER A 128 4.54 -23.67 -7.77
CA SER A 128 4.04 -22.32 -8.05
C SER A 128 4.63 -21.22 -7.15
N ARG A 129 5.42 -21.60 -6.13
CA ARG A 129 6.22 -20.63 -5.35
C ARG A 129 7.32 -19.93 -6.17
N LEU A 130 7.57 -20.40 -7.39
CA LEU A 130 8.60 -19.88 -8.29
C LEU A 130 8.03 -18.77 -9.18
N LYS A 131 7.84 -18.98 -10.49
CA LYS A 131 7.44 -17.90 -11.41
C LYS A 131 6.09 -17.30 -11.05
N ALA A 132 5.10 -18.13 -10.70
CA ALA A 132 3.79 -17.64 -10.30
C ALA A 132 3.86 -16.79 -9.01
N GLY A 133 4.68 -17.19 -8.04
CA GLY A 133 4.98 -16.41 -6.84
C GLY A 133 5.65 -15.07 -7.16
N THR A 134 6.65 -15.06 -8.04
CA THR A 134 7.32 -13.82 -8.49
C THR A 134 6.35 -12.87 -9.19
N ALA A 135 5.54 -13.37 -10.13
CA ALA A 135 4.52 -12.56 -10.80
C ALA A 135 3.50 -11.99 -9.80
N THR A 136 3.05 -12.80 -8.84
CA THR A 136 2.16 -12.38 -7.76
C THR A 136 2.78 -11.21 -6.97
N LYS A 137 4.05 -11.33 -6.54
CA LYS A 137 4.73 -10.26 -5.79
C LYS A 137 4.80 -8.96 -6.58
N MET A 138 5.21 -9.02 -7.85
CA MET A 138 5.29 -7.83 -8.69
C MET A 138 3.93 -7.14 -8.84
N ILE A 139 2.86 -7.90 -9.05
CA ILE A 139 1.51 -7.34 -9.19
C ILE A 139 1.03 -6.72 -7.88
N LEU A 140 1.24 -7.39 -6.74
CA LEU A 140 0.89 -6.81 -5.45
C LEU A 140 1.63 -5.50 -5.21
N ASN A 141 2.95 -5.44 -5.50
CA ASN A 141 3.71 -4.19 -5.41
C ASN A 141 3.19 -3.10 -6.34
N MET A 142 2.78 -3.45 -7.57
CA MET A 142 2.19 -2.49 -8.50
C MET A 142 0.89 -1.92 -7.95
N ILE A 143 0.00 -2.76 -7.43
CA ILE A 143 -1.29 -2.33 -6.87
C ILE A 143 -1.06 -1.44 -5.66
N SER A 144 -0.34 -1.92 -4.65
CA SER A 144 -0.12 -1.16 -3.41
C SER A 144 0.61 0.15 -3.70
N THR A 145 1.69 0.14 -4.47
CA THR A 145 2.42 1.37 -4.82
C THR A 145 1.55 2.36 -5.62
N ALA A 146 0.79 1.89 -6.62
CA ALA A 146 -0.07 2.75 -7.41
C ALA A 146 -1.17 3.41 -6.55
N VAL A 147 -1.76 2.67 -5.60
CA VAL A 147 -2.69 3.23 -4.62
C VAL A 147 -2.03 4.33 -3.80
N GLN A 148 -0.83 4.10 -3.27
CA GLN A 148 -0.12 5.11 -2.46
C GLN A 148 0.26 6.36 -3.26
N ILE A 149 0.63 6.21 -4.54
CA ILE A 149 0.84 7.34 -5.44
C ILE A 149 -0.45 8.14 -5.61
N LYS A 150 -1.58 7.46 -5.86
CA LYS A 150 -2.88 8.10 -6.06
C LYS A 150 -3.43 8.76 -4.80
N LEU A 151 -3.07 8.27 -3.62
CA LEU A 151 -3.38 8.88 -2.32
C LEU A 151 -2.46 10.07 -1.97
N GLY A 152 -1.50 10.42 -2.83
CA GLY A 152 -0.62 11.57 -2.62
C GLY A 152 0.53 11.30 -1.64
N ASN A 153 0.88 10.04 -1.38
CA ASN A 153 1.98 9.68 -0.47
C ASN A 153 3.36 9.74 -1.15
N THR A 154 3.39 10.16 -2.41
CA THR A 154 4.60 10.46 -3.18
C THR A 154 4.58 11.87 -3.76
N TYR A 155 5.77 12.41 -4.02
CA TYR A 155 5.97 13.62 -4.82
C TYR A 155 7.00 13.32 -5.90
N GLY A 156 6.55 13.26 -7.16
CA GLY A 156 7.36 12.66 -8.21
C GLY A 156 7.68 11.20 -7.87
N ASN A 157 8.96 10.87 -7.77
CA ASN A 157 9.45 9.56 -7.35
C ASN A 157 9.86 9.50 -5.86
N LEU A 158 9.64 10.57 -5.09
CA LEU A 158 10.01 10.65 -3.68
C LEU A 158 8.86 10.18 -2.78
N MET A 159 9.20 9.37 -1.79
CA MET A 159 8.29 8.85 -0.75
C MET A 159 8.18 9.89 0.36
N VAL A 160 7.25 10.85 0.21
CA VAL A 160 7.17 12.03 1.09
C VAL A 160 6.40 11.76 2.38
N ASP A 161 5.66 10.66 2.46
CA ASP A 161 4.97 10.24 3.70
C ASP A 161 5.73 9.13 4.43
N VAL A 162 7.07 9.19 4.40
CA VAL A 162 7.92 8.22 5.11
C VAL A 162 7.91 8.49 6.62
N HIS A 163 7.87 7.44 7.43
CA HIS A 163 7.99 7.55 8.89
C HIS A 163 9.47 7.41 9.32
N PRO A 164 10.12 8.48 9.84
CA PRO A 164 11.55 8.46 10.20
C PRO A 164 11.81 7.73 11.54
N SER A 165 11.70 6.40 11.54
CA SER A 165 11.86 5.55 12.74
C SER A 165 13.29 5.11 13.04
N ASN A 166 14.24 5.36 12.14
CA ASN A 166 15.65 4.99 12.32
C ASN A 166 16.57 5.92 11.54
N ILE A 167 17.87 5.83 11.81
CA ILE A 167 18.93 6.68 11.24
C ILE A 167 18.81 6.78 9.71
N LYS A 168 18.56 5.66 9.02
CA LYS A 168 18.42 5.62 7.56
C LYS A 168 17.20 6.43 7.09
N PHE A 169 16.05 6.26 7.74
CA PHE A 169 14.84 6.99 7.35
C PHE A 169 14.88 8.46 7.76
N THR A 170 15.53 8.82 8.87
CA THR A 170 15.77 10.22 9.25
C THR A 170 16.66 10.92 8.21
N SER A 171 17.78 10.31 7.82
CA SER A 171 18.65 10.84 6.77
C SER A 171 17.90 11.02 5.44
N ARG A 172 17.08 10.02 5.06
CA ARG A 172 16.21 10.10 3.88
C ARG A 172 15.20 11.24 3.97
N ALA A 173 14.57 11.44 5.12
CA ALA A 173 13.61 12.51 5.35
C ALA A 173 14.24 13.89 5.15
N ARG A 174 15.43 14.12 5.73
CA ARG A 174 16.20 15.37 5.53
C ARG A 174 16.53 15.58 4.04
N GLY A 175 16.97 14.53 3.34
CA GLY A 175 17.26 14.57 1.91
C GLY A 175 16.03 14.93 1.07
N ILE A 176 14.86 14.40 1.40
CA ILE A 176 13.58 14.74 0.75
C ILE A 176 13.25 16.22 0.97
N ILE A 177 13.34 16.72 2.21
CA ILE A 177 13.03 18.12 2.52
C ILE A 177 13.95 19.04 1.72
N ARG A 178 15.26 18.79 1.73
CA ARG A 178 16.22 19.58 0.96
C ARG A 178 15.98 19.53 -0.54
N GLY A 179 15.63 18.36 -1.07
CA GLY A 179 15.38 18.18 -2.50
C GLY A 179 14.11 18.89 -2.99
N ILE A 180 13.07 18.98 -2.15
CA ILE A 180 11.77 19.56 -2.54
C ILE A 180 11.67 21.05 -2.17
N ALA A 181 12.15 21.45 -0.99
CA ALA A 181 12.01 22.80 -0.46
C ALA A 181 13.24 23.70 -0.74
N ASN A 182 14.02 23.41 -1.79
CA ASN A 182 15.11 24.29 -2.22
C ASN A 182 14.55 25.61 -2.83
N PRO A 183 15.15 26.79 -2.56
CA PRO A 183 16.36 27.01 -1.74
C PRO A 183 16.09 27.22 -0.25
N ALA A 184 14.82 27.30 0.18
CA ALA A 184 14.46 27.58 1.56
C ALA A 184 15.14 26.64 2.57
N ALA A 185 15.27 25.36 2.23
CA ALA A 185 15.91 24.34 3.06
C ALA A 185 17.46 24.44 3.15
N GLU A 186 18.14 25.24 2.33
CA GLU A 186 19.61 25.32 2.33
C GLU A 186 20.18 25.93 3.62
N THR A 187 19.38 26.78 4.27
CA THR A 187 19.75 27.45 5.53
C THR A 187 19.57 26.57 6.76
N TYR A 188 18.93 25.40 6.62
CA TYR A 188 18.64 24.51 7.74
C TYR A 188 19.74 23.46 7.94
N SER A 189 20.29 23.45 9.15
CA SER A 189 21.10 22.35 9.67
C SER A 189 20.26 21.06 9.81
N ASP A 190 20.95 19.92 9.98
CA ASP A 190 20.30 18.63 10.21
C ASP A 190 19.44 18.64 11.49
N ASP A 191 19.91 19.27 12.57
CA ASP A 191 19.18 19.35 13.84
C ASP A 191 17.93 20.24 13.74
N GLU A 192 18.00 21.32 12.95
CA GLU A 192 16.83 22.18 12.70
C GLU A 192 15.76 21.46 11.89
N LEU A 193 16.15 20.70 10.86
CA LEU A 193 15.21 19.88 10.08
C LEU A 193 14.56 18.79 10.95
N ASP A 194 15.33 18.12 11.79
CA ASP A 194 14.79 17.17 12.76
C ASP A 194 13.79 17.84 13.71
N GLY A 195 14.11 19.05 14.18
CA GLY A 195 13.19 19.87 14.98
C GLY A 195 11.89 20.18 14.24
N VAL A 196 11.95 20.50 12.94
CA VAL A 196 10.75 20.72 12.11
C VAL A 196 9.93 19.44 12.00
N ILE A 197 10.58 18.31 11.66
CA ILE A 197 9.92 17.00 11.54
C ILE A 197 9.22 16.63 12.85
N ALA A 198 9.89 16.82 13.99
CA ALA A 198 9.32 16.54 15.31
C ALA A 198 8.08 17.41 15.61
N ARG A 199 8.13 18.72 15.31
CA ARG A 199 6.95 19.61 15.43
C ARG A 199 5.80 19.24 14.49
N CYS A 200 6.10 18.56 13.39
CA CYS A 200 5.13 18.02 12.44
C CYS A 200 4.66 16.60 12.82
N GLY A 201 4.94 16.12 14.04
CA GLY A 201 4.54 14.78 14.48
C GLY A 201 5.20 13.65 13.70
N GLY A 202 6.37 13.89 13.11
CA GLY A 202 7.07 12.92 12.26
C GLY A 202 6.69 12.97 10.78
N SER A 203 5.70 13.78 10.37
CA SER A 203 5.28 13.88 8.97
C SER A 203 6.30 14.67 8.13
N VAL A 204 6.99 13.98 7.23
CA VAL A 204 7.95 14.58 6.29
C VAL A 204 7.23 15.44 5.25
N LYS A 205 6.07 15.02 4.76
CA LYS A 205 5.22 15.77 3.83
C LYS A 205 4.84 17.14 4.40
N LEU A 206 4.40 17.17 5.66
CA LEU A 206 4.07 18.42 6.36
C LEU A 206 5.31 19.28 6.62
N ALA A 207 6.43 18.66 7.01
CA ALA A 207 7.70 19.36 7.20
C ALA A 207 8.17 20.04 5.91
N VAL A 208 8.00 19.41 4.74
CA VAL A 208 8.28 20.04 3.44
C VAL A 208 7.45 21.31 3.25
N VAL A 209 6.15 21.28 3.53
CA VAL A 209 5.29 22.46 3.40
C VAL A 209 5.74 23.58 4.33
N VAL A 210 6.02 23.27 5.60
CA VAL A 210 6.52 24.24 6.59
C VAL A 210 7.82 24.90 6.11
N VAL A 211 8.79 24.12 5.64
CA VAL A 211 10.08 24.67 5.19
C VAL A 211 9.94 25.45 3.89
N ALA A 212 9.17 24.95 2.91
CA ALA A 212 9.02 25.58 1.61
C ALA A 212 8.23 26.91 1.67
N SER A 213 7.25 27.00 2.58
CA SER A 213 6.36 28.17 2.69
C SER A 213 6.78 29.17 3.78
N GLY A 214 7.52 28.72 4.79
CA GLY A 214 7.75 29.47 6.02
C GLY A 214 6.52 29.58 6.92
N TRP A 215 5.42 28.88 6.60
CA TRP A 215 4.21 28.89 7.42
C TRP A 215 4.35 28.05 8.69
N GLY A 216 3.59 28.41 9.72
CA GLY A 216 3.44 27.59 10.92
C GLY A 216 2.68 26.27 10.63
N VAL A 217 2.89 25.27 11.48
CA VAL A 217 2.28 23.93 11.34
C VAL A 217 0.76 23.98 11.12
N PRO A 218 -0.05 24.77 11.85
CA PRO A 218 -1.51 24.78 11.65
C PRO A 218 -1.94 25.21 10.23
N LEU A 219 -1.30 26.23 9.66
CA LEU A 219 -1.59 26.70 8.30
C LEU A 219 -1.17 25.66 7.26
N SER A 220 -0.03 25.00 7.48
CA SER A 220 0.47 23.95 6.60
C SER A 220 -0.42 22.70 6.59
N VAL A 221 -1.00 22.34 7.74
CA VAL A 221 -1.99 21.25 7.85
C VAL A 221 -3.24 21.61 7.06
N ASP A 222 -3.82 22.78 7.32
CA ASP A 222 -5.03 23.28 6.65
C ASP A 222 -4.83 23.40 5.12
N ALA A 223 -3.66 23.83 4.66
CA ALA A 223 -3.31 23.86 3.24
C ALA A 223 -3.29 22.45 2.61
N LEU A 224 -2.71 21.46 3.29
CA LEU A 224 -2.71 20.07 2.83
C LEU A 224 -4.13 19.49 2.79
N GLU A 225 -4.94 19.74 3.81
CA GLU A 225 -6.34 19.27 3.88
C GLU A 225 -7.19 19.82 2.73
N ARG A 226 -7.10 21.13 2.46
CA ARG A 226 -7.82 21.77 1.33
C ARG A 226 -7.43 21.20 -0.04
N ARG A 227 -6.23 20.63 -0.15
CA ARG A 227 -5.71 20.00 -1.36
C ARG A 227 -5.76 18.47 -1.31
N ALA A 228 -6.57 17.90 -0.42
CA ALA A 228 -6.73 16.46 -0.24
C ALA A 228 -5.38 15.72 -0.07
N GLY A 229 -4.42 16.33 0.63
CA GLY A 229 -3.09 15.79 0.89
C GLY A 229 -2.10 15.93 -0.28
N SER A 230 -2.47 16.58 -1.39
CA SER A 230 -1.59 16.78 -2.55
C SER A 230 -0.48 17.80 -2.25
N LEU A 231 0.73 17.31 -1.98
CA LEU A 231 1.91 18.17 -1.79
C LEU A 231 2.20 19.03 -3.02
N ARG A 232 2.00 18.48 -4.23
CA ARG A 232 2.21 19.22 -5.49
C ARG A 232 1.35 20.49 -5.55
N SER A 233 0.06 20.33 -5.25
CA SER A 233 -0.89 21.45 -5.33
C SER A 233 -0.58 22.51 -4.27
N VAL A 234 -0.21 22.11 -3.06
CA VAL A 234 0.20 23.08 -2.01
C VAL A 234 1.46 23.83 -2.42
N LEU A 235 2.47 23.16 -3.00
CA LEU A 235 3.69 23.83 -3.45
C LEU A 235 3.48 24.73 -4.67
N GLU A 236 2.41 24.54 -5.45
CA GLU A 236 2.00 25.48 -6.50
C GLU A 236 1.41 26.76 -5.88
N ASP A 237 0.58 26.62 -4.84
CA ASP A 237 0.02 27.75 -4.08
C ASP A 237 1.13 28.60 -3.43
N VAL A 238 2.10 27.95 -2.75
CA VAL A 238 3.25 28.61 -2.12
C VAL A 238 4.09 29.40 -3.13
N ARG A 239 4.30 28.84 -4.32
CA ARG A 239 5.05 29.52 -5.39
C ARG A 239 4.30 30.75 -5.90
N TYR A 240 2.99 30.65 -6.05
CA TYR A 240 2.17 31.78 -6.47
C TYR A 240 2.21 32.93 -5.44
N GLU A 241 2.07 32.64 -4.14
CA GLU A 241 2.19 33.65 -3.09
C GLU A 241 3.56 34.34 -3.06
N THR A 242 4.64 33.57 -3.21
CA THR A 242 6.00 34.11 -3.25
C THR A 242 6.18 35.08 -4.41
N VAL A 243 5.67 34.74 -5.59
CA VAL A 243 5.72 35.63 -6.76
C VAL A 243 4.95 36.91 -6.49
N VAL A 244 3.70 36.84 -6.01
CA VAL A 244 2.89 38.04 -5.75
C VAL A 244 3.57 38.97 -4.73
N ARG A 245 4.19 38.44 -3.67
CA ARG A 245 4.91 39.25 -2.68
C ARG A 245 6.19 39.94 -3.20
N VAL A 246 6.78 39.44 -4.28
CA VAL A 246 8.00 40.04 -4.88
C VAL A 246 7.64 41.17 -5.85
N PHE A 247 6.42 41.17 -6.40
CA PHE A 247 5.97 42.15 -7.40
C PHE A 247 5.04 43.25 -6.86
N VAL A 248 4.78 43.27 -5.54
CA VAL A 248 4.04 44.33 -4.83
C VAL A 248 4.95 44.96 -3.79
#